data_AF-A0AAU2ZGC4-F1
#
_entry.id   AF-A0AAU2ZGC4-F1
#
_cell.length_a   1.000
_cell.length_b   1.000
_cell.length_c   1.000
_cell.angle_alpha   90.00
_cell.angle_beta   90.00
_cell.angle_gamma   90.00
#
_symmetry.space_group_name_H-M   'P 1'
#
loop_
_entity.id
_entity.type
_entity.pdbx_description
1 polymer ?
#
loop_
_entity_poly.entity_id
_entity_poly.type
_entity_poly.pdbx_seq_one_letter_code
_entity_poly.pdbx_strand_id
1 'polypeptide(L)'
;MNSGRSARSAQPVMCGYPAMYDWTFLYWYLIRFAGASPFGHSGCLDMKTLYATKAALPLRAVAKGTMPRDLLSRRRHTHHALDDAVE
;
A
#
# COMPACT_ATOMS: atom_id res chain seq x y z
N MET A 1 -6.53 14.63 23.61
CA MET A 1 -6.52 13.95 22.29
C MET A 1 -5.48 14.65 21.43
N ASN A 2 -4.25 14.15 21.41
CA ASN A 2 -3.15 14.75 20.64
C ASN A 2 -2.98 13.95 19.36
N SER A 3 -3.52 14.47 18.25
CA SER A 3 -3.26 13.93 16.91
C SER A 3 -1.77 14.08 16.63
N GLY A 4 -1.10 12.94 16.41
CA GLY A 4 0.31 12.88 16.05
C GLY A 4 0.59 13.79 14.84
N ARG A 5 1.54 14.70 15.03
CA ARG A 5 2.00 15.68 14.04
C ARG A 5 2.57 14.94 12.82
N SER A 6 1.80 14.83 11.73
CA SER A 6 2.37 14.48 10.43
C SER A 6 3.22 15.66 9.94
N ALA A 7 4.32 15.37 9.25
CA ALA A 7 5.22 16.40 8.76
C ALA A 7 4.47 17.38 7.85
N ARG A 8 4.32 18.64 8.31
CA ARG A 8 3.85 19.81 7.53
C ARG A 8 2.54 19.57 6.74
N SER A 9 1.40 19.64 7.44
CA SER A 9 0.01 19.74 6.89
C SER A 9 -0.45 18.72 5.84
N ALA A 10 0.35 17.71 5.48
CA ALA A 10 -0.04 16.71 4.50
C ALA A 10 -0.83 15.57 5.15
N GLN A 11 -1.85 15.09 4.43
CA GLN A 11 -2.60 13.89 4.79
C GLN A 11 -1.80 12.65 4.38
N PRO A 12 -1.46 11.74 5.32
CA PRO A 12 -0.76 10.51 4.96
C PRO A 12 -1.68 9.56 4.20
N VAL A 13 -1.10 8.82 3.25
CA VAL A 13 -1.77 7.78 2.47
C VAL A 13 -0.95 6.50 2.59
N MET A 14 -1.60 5.40 2.98
CA MET A 14 -1.01 4.07 2.94
C MET A 14 -1.01 3.56 1.50
N CYS A 15 0.11 3.03 1.02
CA CYS A 15 0.22 2.45 -0.32
C CYS A 15 0.60 0.98 -0.22
N GLY A 16 -0.06 0.11 -1.00
CA GLY A 16 0.23 -1.33 -1.02
C GLY A 16 -0.06 -1.99 -2.37
N TYR A 17 0.49 -3.18 -2.59
CA TYR A 17 0.30 -3.97 -3.81
C TYR A 17 0.21 -5.48 -3.49
N PRO A 18 -0.98 -6.11 -3.55
CA PRO A 18 -2.30 -5.48 -3.52
C PRO A 18 -2.63 -4.97 -2.11
N ALA A 19 -3.13 -3.74 -1.99
CA ALA A 19 -3.34 -3.11 -0.68
C ALA A 19 -4.44 -3.77 0.17
N MET A 20 -5.32 -4.60 -0.40
CA MET A 20 -6.48 -5.13 0.31
C MET A 20 -6.10 -5.94 1.57
N TYR A 21 -5.06 -6.76 1.50
CA TYR A 21 -4.60 -7.55 2.65
C TYR A 21 -3.95 -6.65 3.71
N ASP A 22 -2.98 -5.84 3.28
CA ASP A 22 -2.21 -4.94 4.16
C ASP A 22 -3.11 -3.92 4.86
N TRP A 23 -4.03 -3.30 4.12
CA TRP A 23 -4.96 -2.29 4.64
C TRP A 23 -5.88 -2.87 5.69
N THR A 24 -6.48 -4.04 5.43
CA THR A 24 -7.42 -4.65 6.37
C THR A 24 -6.74 -4.95 7.70
N PHE A 25 -5.53 -5.52 7.64
CA PHE A 25 -4.73 -5.78 8.85
C PHE A 25 -4.30 -4.49 9.56
N LEU A 26 -3.70 -3.55 8.82
CA LEU A 26 -3.16 -2.31 9.38
C LEU A 26 -4.25 -1.44 10.00
N TYR A 27 -5.38 -1.28 9.31
CA TYR A 27 -6.51 -0.50 9.82
C TYR A 27 -7.08 -1.13 11.10
N TRP A 28 -7.34 -2.44 11.10
CA TRP A 28 -7.76 -3.16 12.31
C TRP A 28 -6.76 -2.97 13.46
N TYR A 29 -5.47 -3.14 13.19
CA TYR A 29 -4.41 -3.02 14.19
C TYR A 29 -4.38 -1.62 14.82
N LEU A 30 -4.41 -0.57 13.98
CA LEU A 30 -4.35 0.81 14.45
C LEU A 30 -5.59 1.21 15.25
N ILE A 31 -6.78 0.77 14.83
CA ILE A 31 -7.99 0.96 15.64
C ILE A 31 -7.88 0.19 16.97
N ARG A 32 -7.43 -1.06 16.95
CA ARG A 32 -7.39 -1.94 18.13
C ARG A 32 -6.36 -1.53 19.18
N PHE A 33 -5.20 -1.02 18.75
CA PHE A 33 -4.04 -0.79 19.62
C PHE A 33 -3.61 0.67 19.71
N ALA A 34 -3.87 1.50 18.69
CA ALA A 34 -3.58 2.95 18.72
C ALA A 34 -4.83 3.82 18.93
N GLY A 35 -6.04 3.24 18.88
CA GLY A 35 -7.31 3.93 19.06
C GLY A 35 -7.76 4.78 17.87
N ALA A 36 -6.90 4.99 16.88
CA ALA A 36 -7.20 5.73 15.66
C ALA A 36 -6.23 5.34 14.53
N SER A 37 -6.68 5.52 13.28
CA SER A 37 -5.84 5.42 12.09
C SER A 37 -5.36 6.82 11.67
N PRO A 38 -4.05 7.07 11.50
CA PRO A 38 -3.55 8.32 10.94
C PRO A 38 -3.96 8.49 9.47
N PHE A 39 -4.35 7.41 8.80
CA PHE A 39 -4.84 7.38 7.42
C PHE A 39 -6.36 7.62 7.31
N GLY A 40 -7.06 7.79 8.43
CA GLY A 40 -8.53 7.82 8.46
C GLY A 40 -9.15 6.48 7.99
N HIS A 41 -10.37 6.54 7.47
CA HIS A 41 -11.14 5.38 6.99
C HIS A 41 -10.83 4.99 5.53
N SER A 42 -10.16 5.85 4.77
CA SER A 42 -10.00 5.69 3.31
C SER A 42 -8.67 6.19 2.74
N GLY A 43 -7.71 6.60 3.58
CA GLY A 43 -6.37 7.02 3.14
C GLY A 43 -5.49 5.85 2.70
N CYS A 44 -5.99 5.04 1.76
CA CYS A 44 -5.36 3.84 1.24
C CYS A 44 -5.36 3.87 -0.29
N LEU A 45 -4.20 3.60 -0.89
CA LEU A 45 -3.98 3.52 -2.33
C LEU A 45 -3.57 2.09 -2.70
N ASP A 46 -4.44 1.41 -3.44
CA ASP A 46 -4.10 0.13 -4.06
C ASP A 46 -3.33 0.34 -5.36
N MET A 47 -2.03 0.09 -5.32
CA MET A 47 -1.15 0.23 -6.48
C MET A 47 -1.52 -0.74 -7.61
N LYS A 48 -2.16 -1.88 -7.28
CA LYS A 48 -2.60 -2.85 -8.30
C LYS A 48 -3.69 -2.26 -9.18
N THR A 49 -4.71 -1.64 -8.57
CA THR A 49 -5.76 -0.93 -9.27
C THR A 49 -5.20 0.27 -10.03
N LEU A 50 -4.31 1.05 -9.43
CA LEU A 50 -3.66 2.18 -10.11
C LEU A 50 -2.91 1.74 -11.38
N TYR A 51 -2.15 0.65 -11.30
CA TYR A 51 -1.47 0.09 -12.47
C TYR A 51 -2.47 -0.42 -13.51
N ALA A 52 -3.49 -1.18 -13.10
CA ALA A 52 -4.53 -1.69 -14.01
C ALA A 52 -5.17 -0.55 -14.82
N THR A 53 -5.53 0.55 -14.16
CA THR A 53 -6.09 1.74 -14.79
C THR A 53 -5.10 2.39 -15.75
N LYS A 54 -3.85 2.61 -15.32
CA LYS A 54 -2.83 3.26 -16.16
C LYS A 54 -2.45 2.42 -17.39
N ALA A 55 -2.44 1.11 -17.26
CA ALA A 55 -2.12 0.16 -18.33
C ALA A 55 -3.33 -0.21 -19.20
N ALA A 56 -4.53 0.29 -18.89
CA ALA A 56 -5.78 -0.10 -19.55
C ALA A 56 -6.01 -1.62 -19.56
N LEU A 57 -5.67 -2.29 -18.46
CA LEU A 57 -5.83 -3.74 -18.29
C LEU A 57 -6.95 -4.07 -17.29
N PRO A 58 -7.69 -5.17 -17.50
CA PRO A 58 -8.60 -5.66 -16.48
C PRO A 58 -7.80 -6.07 -15.23
N LEU A 59 -8.31 -5.76 -14.03
CA LEU A 59 -7.61 -6.00 -12.75
C LEU A 59 -7.11 -7.45 -12.59
N ARG A 60 -7.87 -8.42 -13.11
CA ARG A 60 -7.51 -9.86 -13.10
C ARG A 60 -6.28 -10.21 -13.94
N ALA A 61 -5.95 -9.40 -14.94
CA ALA A 61 -4.78 -9.60 -15.79
C ALA A 61 -3.50 -9.00 -15.17
N VAL A 62 -3.63 -8.23 -14.08
CA VAL A 62 -2.49 -7.62 -13.39
C VAL A 62 -1.90 -8.60 -12.38
N ALA A 63 -0.67 -9.02 -12.64
CA ALA A 63 0.22 -9.68 -11.69
C ALA A 63 1.63 -9.08 -11.79
N LYS A 64 2.44 -9.14 -10.73
CA LYS A 64 3.80 -8.55 -10.70
C LYS A 64 4.60 -9.03 -11.92
N GLY A 65 4.60 -10.33 -12.22
CA GLY A 65 5.29 -10.90 -13.39
C GLY A 65 4.77 -10.50 -14.78
N THR A 66 3.61 -9.85 -14.88
CA THR A 66 3.05 -9.35 -16.17
C THR A 66 3.43 -7.91 -16.46
N MET A 67 4.07 -7.23 -15.50
CA MET A 67 4.47 -5.84 -15.66
C MET A 67 5.73 -5.69 -16.52
N PRO A 68 5.93 -4.53 -17.16
CA PRO A 68 7.19 -4.16 -17.78
C PRO A 68 8.38 -4.38 -16.83
N ARG A 69 9.51 -4.86 -17.39
CA ARG A 69 10.70 -5.23 -16.61
C ARG A 69 11.30 -4.07 -15.81
N ASP A 70 11.11 -2.84 -16.29
CA ASP A 70 11.53 -1.60 -15.63
C ASP A 70 10.73 -1.29 -14.37
N LEU A 71 9.53 -1.85 -14.21
CA LEU A 71 8.73 -1.78 -12.98
C LEU A 71 9.01 -2.91 -12.00
N LEU A 72 9.82 -3.90 -12.38
CA LEU A 72 10.13 -5.06 -11.54
C LEU A 72 11.43 -4.86 -10.79
N SER A 73 11.37 -4.99 -9.46
CA SER A 73 12.58 -5.07 -8.64
C SER A 73 13.45 -6.26 -9.05
N ARG A 74 14.76 -6.04 -9.01
CA ARG A 74 15.80 -7.06 -9.21
C ARG A 74 16.28 -7.67 -7.89
N ARG A 75 15.71 -7.24 -6.75
CA ARG A 75 16.06 -7.76 -5.43
C ARG A 75 15.50 -9.17 -5.26
N ARG A 76 16.16 -9.95 -4.41
CA ARG A 76 15.68 -11.27 -4.02
C ARG A 76 14.51 -11.08 -3.08
N HIS A 77 13.38 -11.73 -3.39
CA HIS A 77 12.23 -11.79 -2.49
C HIS A 77 12.60 -12.55 -1.21
N THR A 78 12.51 -11.86 -0.07
CA THR A 78 12.95 -12.38 1.24
C THR A 78 11.79 -12.74 2.17
N HIS A 79 10.54 -12.38 1.82
CA HIS A 79 9.39 -12.41 2.73
C HIS A 79 9.57 -11.55 3.99
N HIS A 80 10.44 -10.54 3.92
CA HIS A 80 10.65 -9.57 4.97
C HIS A 80 9.94 -8.27 4.59
N ALA A 81 8.99 -7.83 5.41
CA ALA A 81 8.10 -6.72 5.06
C ALA A 81 8.81 -5.40 4.69
N LEU A 82 9.96 -5.11 5.31
CA LEU A 82 10.76 -3.93 4.97
C LEU A 82 11.38 -4.05 3.56
N ASP A 83 11.82 -5.24 3.19
CA ASP A 83 12.41 -5.47 1.87
C ASP A 83 11.31 -5.42 0.81
N ASP A 84 10.16 -6.04 1.10
CA ASP A 84 8.99 -6.04 0.22
C ASP A 84 8.48 -4.62 -0.07
N ALA A 85 8.56 -3.70 0.89
CA ALA A 85 8.20 -2.29 0.69
C ALA A 85 9.15 -1.53 -0.26
N VAL A 86 10.34 -2.07 -0.53
CA VAL A 86 11.36 -1.50 -1.42
C VAL A 86 11.39 -2.21 -2.79
N GLU A 87 10.72 -3.36 -2.92
CA GLU A 87 10.59 -4.15 -4.16
C GLU A 87 9.48 -3.70 -5.11
#